data_AF-A0A1G9H9T0-F1
#
_entry.id   AF-A0A1G9H9T0-F1
#
_cell.length_a   1.000
_cell.length_b   1.000
_cell.length_c   1.000
_cell.angle_alpha   90.00
_cell.angle_beta   90.00
_cell.angle_gamma   90.00
#
_symmetry.space_group_name_H-M   'P 1'
#
loop_
_entity.id
_entity.type
_entity.pdbx_description
1 polymer ?
#
loop_
_entity_poly.entity_id
_entity_poly.type
_entity_poly.pdbx_seq_one_letter_code
_entity_poly.pdbx_strand_id
1 'polypeptide(L)'
;MAELCERHPDRFAGFIGTAPMNNPDALVEESRRAIEELGALGMQIFTNVNGRPLDLPEFDPFFAYMASVGKPVWMHPARGQDFADYKTETRSEY
;
A
#
# COMPACT_ATOMS: atom_id res chain seq x y z
N MET A 1 -7.12 -12.17 -3.62
CA MET A 1 -6.82 -12.34 -2.18
C MET A 1 -8.06 -12.68 -1.38
N ALA A 2 -9.14 -11.88 -1.44
CA ALA A 2 -10.40 -12.14 -0.73
C ALA A 2 -10.90 -13.60 -0.83
N GLU A 3 -11.11 -14.11 -2.06
CA GLU A 3 -11.58 -15.49 -2.28
C GLU A 3 -10.67 -16.55 -1.63
N LEU A 4 -9.35 -16.34 -1.61
CA LEU A 4 -8.41 -17.29 -0.99
C LEU A 4 -8.54 -17.31 0.53
N CYS A 5 -8.74 -16.14 1.15
CA CYS A 5 -8.99 -16.04 2.59
C CYS A 5 -10.34 -16.64 2.97
N GLU A 6 -11.37 -16.43 2.14
CA GLU A 6 -12.70 -17.03 2.35
C GLU A 6 -12.66 -18.56 2.24
N ARG A 7 -11.89 -19.10 1.28
CA ARG A 7 -11.76 -20.54 1.07
C ARG A 7 -10.88 -21.25 2.10
N HIS A 8 -9.95 -20.54 2.72
CA HIS A 8 -8.95 -21.10 3.64
C HIS A 8 -8.79 -20.27 4.93
N PRO A 9 -9.86 -20.08 5.71
CA PRO A 9 -9.84 -19.22 6.90
C PRO A 9 -8.99 -19.80 8.05
N ASP A 10 -8.69 -21.10 8.03
CA ASP A 10 -7.77 -21.75 8.98
C ASP A 10 -6.29 -21.46 8.68
N ARG A 11 -5.99 -20.98 7.47
CA ARG A 11 -4.63 -20.67 7.00
C ARG A 11 -4.35 -19.18 6.92
N PHE A 12 -5.35 -18.38 6.54
CA PHE A 12 -5.20 -16.94 6.35
C PHE A 12 -6.16 -16.17 7.25
N ALA A 13 -5.62 -15.38 8.17
CA ALA A 13 -6.40 -14.51 9.05
C ALA A 13 -7.11 -13.35 8.32
N GLY A 14 -6.70 -13.08 7.07
CA GLY A 14 -7.25 -12.04 6.21
C GLY A 14 -6.23 -11.67 5.14
N PHE A 15 -6.48 -10.56 4.45
CA PHE A 15 -5.58 -10.05 3.41
C PHE A 15 -5.40 -8.54 3.50
N ILE A 16 -4.33 -8.08 2.87
CA ILE A 16 -4.04 -6.66 2.60
C ILE A 16 -4.30 -6.42 1.11
N GLY A 17 -5.02 -5.36 0.77
CA GLY A 17 -5.21 -4.93 -0.63
C GLY A 17 -3.96 -4.23 -1.17
N THR A 18 -3.85 -3.99 -2.47
CA THR A 18 -2.77 -3.15 -3.03
C THR A 18 -3.37 -1.85 -3.51
N ALA A 19 -2.88 -0.70 -3.01
CA ALA A 19 -3.40 0.59 -3.41
C ALA A 19 -2.87 0.94 -4.81
N PRO A 20 -3.71 1.39 -5.75
CA PRO A 20 -3.27 1.80 -7.09
C PRO A 20 -2.69 3.22 -7.04
N MET A 21 -1.57 3.39 -6.32
CA MET A 21 -0.96 4.70 -6.06
C MET A 21 -0.57 5.48 -7.32
N ASN A 22 -0.37 4.80 -8.45
CA ASN A 22 -0.08 5.42 -9.74
C ASN A 22 -1.32 5.95 -10.48
N ASN A 23 -2.53 5.73 -9.95
CA ASN A 23 -3.79 6.17 -10.53
C ASN A 23 -4.60 6.98 -9.49
N PRO A 24 -4.39 8.30 -9.40
CA PRO A 24 -5.09 9.16 -8.45
C PRO A 24 -6.62 9.08 -8.53
N ASP A 25 -7.17 8.91 -9.73
CA ASP A 25 -8.62 8.87 -9.97
C ASP A 25 -9.27 7.61 -9.39
N ALA A 26 -8.53 6.50 -9.32
CA ALA A 26 -9.02 5.21 -8.79
C ALA A 26 -8.52 4.91 -7.37
N LEU A 27 -7.57 5.70 -6.85
CA LEU A 27 -6.84 5.41 -5.62
C LEU A 27 -7.75 5.21 -4.41
N VAL A 28 -8.66 6.15 -4.17
CA VAL A 28 -9.58 6.10 -3.03
C VAL A 28 -10.68 5.05 -3.27
N GLU A 29 -11.28 5.04 -4.46
CA GLU A 29 -12.40 4.14 -4.75
C GLU A 29 -12.02 2.66 -4.73
N GLU A 30 -10.84 2.31 -5.24
CA GLU A 30 -10.38 0.91 -5.17
C GLU A 30 -9.98 0.52 -3.75
N SER A 31 -9.37 1.44 -2.98
CA SER A 31 -9.07 1.20 -1.56
C SER A 31 -10.36 1.02 -0.75
N ARG A 32 -11.40 1.81 -1.08
CA ARG A 32 -12.74 1.71 -0.50
C ARG A 32 -13.36 0.36 -0.77
N ARG A 33 -13.41 -0.04 -2.04
CA ARG A 33 -13.94 -1.35 -2.45
C ARG A 33 -13.21 -2.49 -1.75
N ALA A 34 -11.88 -2.42 -1.67
CA ALA A 34 -11.08 -3.45 -1.00
C ALA A 34 -11.42 -3.57 0.50
N ILE A 35 -11.57 -2.45 1.20
CA ILE A 35 -11.82 -2.45 2.65
C ILE A 35 -13.27 -2.74 2.99
N GLU A 36 -14.21 -2.03 2.36
CA GLU A 36 -15.62 -2.00 2.74
C GLU A 36 -16.41 -3.14 2.11
N GLU A 37 -16.07 -3.56 0.88
CA GLU A 37 -16.80 -4.62 0.17
C GLU A 37 -16.11 -5.97 0.28
N LEU A 38 -14.77 -6.01 0.14
CA LEU A 38 -14.01 -7.25 0.12
C LEU A 38 -13.42 -7.66 1.48
N GLY A 39 -13.47 -6.80 2.50
CA GLY A 39 -13.00 -7.11 3.85
C GLY A 39 -11.48 -7.07 4.02
N ALA A 40 -10.75 -6.29 3.21
CA ALA A 40 -9.32 -6.08 3.41
C ALA A 40 -9.02 -5.52 4.81
N LEU A 41 -7.96 -6.04 5.43
CA LEU A 41 -7.52 -5.58 6.76
C LEU A 41 -6.70 -4.29 6.68
N GLY A 42 -6.28 -3.87 5.49
CA GLY A 42 -5.48 -2.68 5.22
C GLY A 42 -5.05 -2.64 3.76
N MET A 43 -4.24 -1.64 3.41
CA MET A 43 -3.73 -1.45 2.05
C MET A 43 -2.21 -1.42 2.04
N GLN A 44 -1.60 -2.10 1.06
CA GLN A 44 -0.18 -2.07 0.81
C GLN A 44 0.16 -0.91 -0.13
N ILE A 45 1.21 -0.17 0.23
CA ILE A 45 1.88 0.81 -0.63
C ILE A 45 3.37 0.48 -0.71
N PHE A 46 4.07 1.13 -1.63
CA PHE A 46 5.52 1.09 -1.70
C PHE A 46 6.15 2.37 -1.16
N THR A 47 7.46 2.37 -0.91
CA THR A 47 8.21 3.54 -0.44
C THR A 47 8.25 4.72 -1.42
N ASN A 48 7.85 4.51 -2.68
CA ASN A 48 7.70 5.56 -3.69
C ASN A 48 6.64 5.16 -4.73
N VAL A 49 6.15 6.15 -5.49
CA VAL A 49 5.23 5.96 -6.61
C VAL A 49 5.91 6.44 -7.88
N ASN A 50 6.40 5.52 -8.71
CA ASN A 50 7.17 5.84 -9.91
C ASN A 50 8.35 6.79 -9.61
N GLY A 51 9.06 6.56 -8.50
CA GLY A 51 10.17 7.40 -8.03
C GLY A 51 9.76 8.69 -7.32
N ARG A 52 8.45 8.99 -7.20
CA ARG A 52 7.93 10.16 -6.50
C ARG A 52 7.73 9.87 -5.00
N PRO A 53 7.98 10.85 -4.12
CA PRO A 53 7.78 10.68 -2.69
C PRO A 53 6.29 10.64 -2.33
N LEU A 54 5.96 10.03 -1.19
CA LEU A 54 4.58 9.77 -0.77
C LEU A 54 3.88 10.98 -0.15
N ASP A 55 4.61 12.06 0.15
CA ASP A 55 4.11 13.29 0.78
C ASP A 55 3.60 14.33 -0.23
N LEU A 56 3.46 13.94 -1.51
CA LEU A 56 2.87 14.81 -2.52
C LEU A 56 1.35 14.94 -2.30
N PRO A 57 0.76 16.14 -2.53
CA PRO A 57 -0.67 16.39 -2.31
C PRO A 57 -1.63 15.45 -3.05
N GLU A 58 -1.18 14.86 -4.17
CA GLU A 58 -1.98 13.90 -4.94
C GLU A 58 -2.24 12.59 -4.17
N PHE A 59 -1.45 12.27 -3.14
CA PHE A 59 -1.61 11.08 -2.31
C PHE A 59 -2.33 11.35 -0.99
N ASP A 60 -2.50 12.61 -0.60
CA ASP A 60 -3.22 12.99 0.63
C ASP A 60 -4.62 12.36 0.73
N PRO A 61 -5.44 12.28 -0.36
CA PRO A 61 -6.75 11.66 -0.28
C PRO A 61 -6.72 10.19 0.16
N PHE A 62 -5.67 9.45 -0.18
CA PHE A 62 -5.50 8.07 0.27
C PHE A 62 -5.24 8.00 1.76
N PHE A 63 -4.29 8.78 2.28
CA PHE A 63 -3.98 8.78 3.71
C PHE A 63 -5.15 9.28 4.54
N ALA A 64 -5.86 10.31 4.05
CA ALA A 64 -7.10 10.79 4.68
C ALA A 64 -8.17 9.69 4.72
N TYR A 65 -8.37 8.95 3.63
CA TYR A 65 -9.30 7.82 3.60
C TYR A 65 -8.88 6.73 4.60
N MET A 66 -7.63 6.25 4.55
CA MET A 66 -7.14 5.20 5.45
C MET A 66 -7.25 5.58 6.93
N ALA A 67 -6.97 6.85 7.26
CA ALA A 67 -7.18 7.39 8.59
C ALA A 67 -8.66 7.40 8.99
N SER A 68 -9.57 7.79 8.07
CA SER A 68 -11.01 7.84 8.35
C SER A 68 -11.61 6.48 8.68
N VAL A 69 -11.11 5.39 8.05
CA VAL A 69 -11.56 4.02 8.32
C VAL A 69 -10.77 3.31 9.41
N GLY A 70 -9.72 3.95 9.95
CA GLY A 70 -8.87 3.40 11.01
C GLY A 70 -8.13 2.12 10.60
N LYS A 71 -7.80 1.96 9.31
CA LYS A 71 -7.13 0.76 8.78
C LYS A 71 -5.63 1.00 8.58
N PRO A 72 -4.78 -0.02 8.83
CA PRO A 72 -3.34 0.09 8.63
C PRO A 72 -2.96 0.26 7.15
N VAL A 73 -1.87 1.01 6.94
CA VAL A 73 -1.14 1.06 5.67
C VAL A 73 0.11 0.19 5.82
N TRP A 74 0.22 -0.84 4.99
CA TRP A 74 1.36 -1.75 4.96
C TRP A 74 2.40 -1.23 3.96
N MET A 75 3.46 -0.59 4.43
CA MET A 75 4.48 -0.02 3.55
C MET A 75 5.58 -1.04 3.26
N HIS A 76 5.72 -1.42 1.98
CA HIS A 76 6.75 -2.33 1.51
C HIS A 76 7.89 -1.56 0.83
N PRO A 77 9.17 -1.90 1.04
CA PRO A 77 10.26 -1.28 0.30
C PRO A 77 10.13 -1.57 -1.21
N ALA A 78 10.27 -0.54 -2.04
CA ALA A 78 10.48 -0.68 -3.49
C ALA A 78 11.78 0.02 -3.85
N ARG A 79 12.89 -0.72 -3.74
CA ARG A 79 14.19 -0.30 -4.27
C ARG A 79 14.71 -1.35 -5.23
N GLY A 80 15.38 -0.89 -6.28
CA GLY A 80 16.23 -1.76 -7.10
C GLY A 80 17.54 -2.06 -6.38
N GLN A 81 18.29 -3.05 -6.87
CA GLN A 81 19.64 -3.34 -6.37
C GLN A 81 20.63 -2.20 -6.71
N ASP A 82 20.26 -1.31 -7.63
CA ASP A 82 21.15 -0.34 -8.28
C ASP A 82 21.48 0.89 -7.42
N PHE A 83 20.86 1.08 -6.25
CA PHE A 83 21.17 2.18 -5.34
C PHE A 83 20.98 1.80 -3.86
N ALA A 84 21.76 2.44 -2.99
CA ALA A 84 21.66 2.28 -1.54
C ALA A 84 20.36 2.87 -0.99
N ASP A 85 19.97 2.48 0.22
CA ASP A 85 18.71 2.91 0.87
C ASP A 85 18.60 4.45 0.94
N TYR A 86 19.75 5.13 0.99
CA TYR A 86 19.87 6.57 0.81
C TYR A 86 20.79 6.88 -0.38
N LYS A 87 20.41 7.85 -1.23
CA LYS A 87 21.21 8.28 -2.40
C LYS A 87 22.59 8.85 -2.05
N THR A 88 22.85 9.13 -0.77
CA THR A 88 24.15 9.55 -0.24
C THR A 88 25.10 8.39 0.07
N GLU A 89 24.62 7.15 -0.01
CA GLU A 89 25.38 5.94 0.33
C GLU A 89 25.77 5.16 -0.93
N THR A 90 26.92 4.48 -0.88
CA THR A 90 27.45 3.69 -2.01
C THR A 90 27.03 2.21 -1.98
N ARG A 91 26.56 1.72 -0.83
CA ARG A 91 25.96 0.40 -0.62
C ARG A 91 25.06 0.48 0.61
N SER A 92 24.00 -0.33 0.68
CA SER A 92 23.21 -0.49 1.92
C SER A 92 24.12 -0.99 3.04
N GLU A 93 24.18 -0.22 4.13
CA GLU A 93 24.97 -0.57 5.33
C GLU A 93 24.17 -1.39 6.37
N TYR A 94 22.90 -1.71 6.07
CA TYR A 94 22.01 -2.49 6.93
C TYR A 94 21.25 -3.56 6.15
#